data_AF-A0A3Q2ZEP7-F1
#
_entry.id   AF-A0A3Q2ZEP7-F1
#
_cell.length_a   1.000
_cell.length_b   1.000
_cell.length_c   1.000
_cell.angle_alpha   90.00
_cell.angle_beta   90.00
_cell.angle_gamma   90.00
#
_symmetry.space_group_name_H-M   'P 1'
#
loop_
_entity.id
_entity.type
_entity.pdbx_description
1 polymer ?
#
loop_
_entity_poly.entity_id
_entity_poly.type
_entity_poly.pdbx_seq_one_letter_code
_entity_poly.pdbx_strand_id
1 'polypeptide(L)'
;MTMVRDSWTGKSQRLKKTPQRSHLNVDELNPLMNLGLSVCFSVLDISVFSMVSKEITSHVVDYISSLAWKNKTIIQSFHSSTCLEQRSTVEHYRHLGLLFKRCTLLLPTKERLKFIFSKFSKVRKAQDRAECCHCFDTLIAGWDELECQRVFNFLCELTNLMQKAEAVLKTKPGAKEYQEMQLRLFCRQVLLDPWRNQPDCQFWLVQLLKPWPIVSQAHLLLILYGPLLPEGFLGWQNLVETVLPHSSLWNLAKGILTLFGKLEVKGWTTDSMLLTVALSCSSPVIPQPWHVENVARLLVLCGSSLCYTILANKAVNGRLTEVSRLIIYIILVCERDGYPMSWAVKLVQQICRLFSSAPEKLSFIQQLENKFAEITREFFESFLAGDFGETFQTLSVLLDSNVHFHTMFLHMFLK
;
A
#
# COMPACT_ATOMS: atom_id res chain seq x y z
N MET A 1 38.47 33.36 47.03
CA MET A 1 39.05 33.02 48.35
C MET A 1 38.81 31.53 48.54
N THR A 2 39.77 30.63 48.64
CA THR A 2 41.18 30.74 49.01
C THR A 2 41.88 29.48 48.49
N MET A 3 43.06 29.63 47.88
CA MET A 3 43.99 28.51 47.66
C MET A 3 44.53 28.04 48.99
N VAL A 4 44.79 26.74 49.15
CA VAL A 4 45.97 26.24 49.88
C VAL A 4 46.50 25.00 49.15
N ARG A 5 47.76 25.13 48.70
CA ARG A 5 48.66 24.04 48.30
C ARG A 5 49.08 23.28 49.56
N ASP A 6 49.30 21.98 49.45
CA ASP A 6 50.54 21.41 49.97
C ASP A 6 50.96 20.17 49.19
N SER A 7 52.24 20.20 48.83
CA SER A 7 53.08 19.15 48.27
C SER A 7 53.26 17.97 49.24
N TRP A 8 53.63 16.78 48.73
CA TRP A 8 54.90 16.12 49.09
C TRP A 8 55.10 14.79 48.34
N THR A 9 56.30 14.67 47.77
CA THR A 9 57.13 13.47 47.54
C THR A 9 56.67 12.36 46.60
N GLY A 10 57.48 12.15 45.56
CA GLY A 10 57.32 11.05 44.62
C GLY A 10 57.85 9.70 45.12
N LYS A 11 57.40 8.66 44.43
CA LYS A 11 58.22 7.53 44.00
C LYS A 11 57.57 6.89 42.80
N SER A 12 58.38 6.80 41.75
CA SER A 12 58.11 6.19 40.46
C SER A 12 57.60 4.75 40.60
N GLN A 13 56.36 4.50 40.14
CA GLN A 13 55.95 3.17 39.69
C GLN A 13 55.52 3.23 38.23
N ARG A 14 56.31 2.54 37.41
CA ARG A 14 56.10 2.31 35.97
C ARG A 14 54.69 1.78 35.72
N LEU A 15 53.83 2.61 35.13
CA LEU A 15 52.68 2.13 34.38
C LEU A 15 53.08 1.96 32.92
N LYS A 16 52.96 0.70 32.48
CA LYS A 16 53.30 0.18 31.16
C LYS A 16 52.66 1.05 30.06
N LYS A 17 53.47 1.36 29.04
CA LYS A 17 53.02 1.91 27.75
C LYS A 17 51.78 1.13 27.28
N THR A 18 50.68 1.84 27.08
CA THR A 18 49.58 1.41 26.22
C THR A 18 50.15 1.06 24.84
N PRO A 19 49.77 -0.09 24.24
CA PRO A 19 50.19 -0.38 22.88
C PRO A 19 49.53 0.63 21.94
N GLN A 20 50.35 1.29 21.11
CA GLN A 20 49.90 2.01 19.93
C GLN A 20 48.93 1.12 19.16
N ARG A 21 47.71 1.61 18.92
CA ARG A 21 46.82 1.05 17.90
C ARG A 21 47.61 1.02 16.60
N SER A 22 47.91 -0.17 16.09
CA SER A 22 48.43 -0.36 14.75
C SER A 22 47.43 0.25 13.77
N HIS A 23 47.82 1.34 13.14
CA HIS A 23 47.19 1.75 11.90
C HIS A 23 47.53 0.67 10.88
N LEU A 24 46.56 -0.19 10.58
CA LEU A 24 46.64 -1.10 9.43
C LEU A 24 46.83 -0.22 8.19
N ASN A 25 47.99 -0.35 7.56
CA ASN A 25 48.34 0.42 6.37
C ASN A 25 47.57 -0.17 5.17
N VAL A 26 46.99 0.67 4.31
CA VAL A 26 46.17 0.23 3.16
C VAL A 26 46.96 -0.69 2.23
N ASP A 27 48.29 -0.53 2.18
CA ASP A 27 49.18 -1.35 1.37
C ASP A 27 49.37 -2.78 1.89
N GLU A 28 49.14 -3.05 3.19
CA GLU A 28 49.21 -4.41 3.77
C GLU A 28 47.91 -5.20 3.56
N LEU A 29 46.80 -4.53 3.24
CA LEU A 29 45.49 -5.15 2.94
C LEU A 29 45.37 -5.61 1.48
N ASN A 30 46.14 -5.04 0.56
CA ASN A 30 46.08 -5.33 -0.88
C ASN A 30 46.33 -6.81 -1.24
N PRO A 31 47.34 -7.51 -0.67
CA PRO A 31 47.56 -8.94 -0.95
C PRO A 31 46.47 -9.84 -0.34
N LEU A 32 45.95 -9.48 0.83
CA LEU A 32 44.88 -10.21 1.53
C LEU A 32 43.52 -10.07 0.83
N MET A 33 43.26 -8.91 0.22
CA MET A 33 42.04 -8.66 -0.55
C MET A 33 42.00 -9.42 -1.89
N ASN A 34 43.13 -9.52 -2.59
CA ASN A 34 43.21 -10.19 -3.91
C ASN A 34 43.05 -11.72 -3.84
N LEU A 35 43.36 -12.36 -2.70
CA LEU A 35 43.23 -13.80 -2.52
C LEU A 35 42.09 -14.24 -1.58
N GLY A 36 41.58 -13.37 -0.70
CA GLY A 36 40.81 -13.80 0.47
C GLY A 36 39.35 -13.34 0.59
N LEU A 37 38.90 -12.33 -0.18
CA LEU A 37 37.51 -11.80 -0.04
C LEU A 37 36.43 -12.87 -0.21
N SER A 38 36.73 -13.91 -1.00
CA SER A 38 35.81 -15.01 -1.29
C SER A 38 35.59 -15.97 -0.11
N VAL A 39 36.56 -16.16 0.80
CA VAL A 39 36.57 -17.36 1.67
C VAL A 39 36.15 -17.10 3.12
N CYS A 40 36.27 -15.88 3.67
CA CYS A 40 36.07 -15.65 5.10
C CYS A 40 35.04 -14.60 5.54
N PHE A 41 34.51 -13.76 4.64
CA PHE A 41 33.67 -12.62 5.05
C PHE A 41 32.20 -12.78 4.62
N SER A 42 31.28 -12.42 5.53
CA SER A 42 29.86 -12.32 5.21
C SER A 42 29.58 -11.11 4.31
N VAL A 43 28.40 -11.06 3.66
CA VAL A 43 27.97 -9.89 2.87
C VAL A 43 27.95 -8.61 3.72
N LEU A 44 27.61 -8.73 5.00
CA LEU A 44 27.62 -7.62 5.95
C LEU A 44 29.05 -7.14 6.26
N ASP A 45 30.00 -8.05 6.39
CA ASP A 45 31.40 -7.68 6.64
C ASP A 45 31.98 -6.95 5.43
N ILE A 46 31.79 -7.51 4.22
CA ILE A 46 32.20 -6.86 2.96
C ILE A 46 31.56 -5.46 2.85
N SER A 47 30.30 -5.33 3.27
CA SER A 47 29.58 -4.06 3.32
C SER A 47 30.25 -3.04 4.25
N VAL A 48 30.72 -3.45 5.44
CA VAL A 48 31.48 -2.58 6.35
C VAL A 48 32.86 -2.24 5.78
N PHE A 49 33.57 -3.22 5.20
CA PHE A 49 34.88 -3.01 4.56
C PHE A 49 34.81 -1.98 3.42
N SER A 50 33.70 -1.96 2.66
CA SER A 50 33.52 -0.99 1.57
C SER A 50 33.52 0.48 2.02
N MET A 51 33.40 0.76 3.33
CA MET A 51 33.45 2.11 3.89
C MET A 51 34.84 2.55 4.37
N VAL A 52 35.87 1.71 4.30
CA VAL A 52 37.18 1.96 4.91
C VAL A 52 38.02 2.96 4.09
N SER A 53 38.08 2.79 2.76
CA SER A 53 38.77 3.73 1.86
C SER A 53 38.21 3.64 0.44
N LYS A 54 38.49 4.64 -0.42
CA LYS A 54 38.03 4.65 -1.82
C LYS A 54 38.63 3.51 -2.63
N GLU A 55 39.89 3.17 -2.37
CA GLU A 55 40.63 2.09 -3.01
C GLU A 55 39.99 0.74 -2.67
N ILE A 56 39.68 0.53 -1.38
CA ILE A 56 38.98 -0.67 -0.91
C ILE A 56 37.57 -0.73 -1.52
N THR A 57 36.85 0.38 -1.58
CA THR A 57 35.54 0.44 -2.27
C THR A 57 35.66 0.01 -3.73
N SER A 58 36.70 0.48 -4.45
CA SER A 58 36.93 0.09 -5.85
C SER A 58 37.14 -1.42 -5.99
N HIS A 59 38.01 -2.00 -5.15
CA HIS A 59 38.23 -3.45 -5.16
C HIS A 59 36.97 -4.25 -4.81
N VAL A 60 36.15 -3.76 -3.87
CA VAL A 60 34.86 -4.39 -3.54
C VAL A 60 33.90 -4.29 -4.73
N VAL A 61 33.84 -3.15 -5.43
CA VAL A 61 33.00 -2.98 -6.63
C VAL A 61 33.45 -3.90 -7.76
N ASP A 62 34.75 -4.08 -7.96
CA ASP A 62 35.32 -5.01 -8.94
C ASP A 62 35.00 -6.46 -8.57
N TYR A 63 35.14 -6.82 -7.29
CA TYR A 63 34.78 -8.13 -6.78
C TYR A 63 33.29 -8.46 -6.96
N ILE A 64 32.40 -7.54 -6.62
CA ILE A 64 30.93 -7.66 -6.85
C ILE A 64 30.62 -7.77 -8.35
N SER A 65 31.47 -7.19 -9.20
CA SER A 65 31.31 -7.24 -10.64
C SER A 65 31.74 -8.59 -11.25
N SER A 66 32.56 -9.36 -10.54
CA SER A 66 33.05 -10.68 -10.94
C SER A 66 31.92 -11.71 -11.11
N LEU A 67 32.19 -12.76 -11.88
CA LEU A 67 31.25 -13.87 -12.06
C LEU A 67 31.19 -14.78 -10.82
N ALA A 68 32.30 -14.91 -10.10
CA ALA A 68 32.42 -15.75 -8.90
C ALA A 68 31.54 -15.25 -7.75
N TRP A 69 31.46 -13.93 -7.56
CA TRP A 69 30.55 -13.34 -6.57
C TRP A 69 29.08 -13.67 -6.91
N LYS A 70 28.65 -13.43 -8.16
CA LYS A 70 27.26 -13.62 -8.59
C LYS A 70 26.73 -15.03 -8.33
N ASN A 71 27.54 -16.05 -8.60
CA ASN A 71 27.14 -17.45 -8.41
C ASN A 71 27.10 -17.86 -6.94
N LYS A 72 27.78 -17.13 -6.05
CA LYS A 72 27.91 -17.46 -4.63
C LYS A 72 26.96 -16.68 -3.72
N THR A 73 26.69 -15.42 -4.03
CA THR A 73 25.91 -14.51 -3.17
C THR A 73 24.49 -14.27 -3.64
N ILE A 74 24.04 -14.89 -4.73
CA ILE A 74 22.64 -14.80 -5.12
C ILE A 74 22.03 -16.17 -4.89
N ILE A 75 21.22 -16.26 -3.84
CA ILE A 75 20.52 -17.48 -3.49
C ILE A 75 19.49 -17.73 -4.60
N GLN A 76 19.71 -18.76 -5.40
CA GLN A 76 18.74 -19.30 -6.35
C GLN A 76 18.09 -20.50 -5.68
N SER A 77 16.95 -20.32 -5.01
CA SER A 77 16.22 -21.46 -4.45
C SER A 77 15.44 -22.15 -5.56
N PHE A 78 15.79 -23.41 -5.86
CA PHE A 78 15.09 -24.25 -6.84
C PHE A 78 13.89 -25.01 -6.24
N HIS A 79 13.68 -24.91 -4.92
CA HIS A 79 12.62 -25.59 -4.17
C HIS A 79 11.86 -24.60 -3.28
N SER A 80 10.61 -24.93 -2.94
CA SER A 80 9.81 -24.16 -1.96
C SER A 80 10.48 -24.21 -0.59
N SER A 81 11.01 -23.06 -0.16
CA SER A 81 11.79 -22.89 1.06
C SER A 81 10.93 -23.04 2.33
N THR A 82 11.55 -23.58 3.38
CA THR A 82 10.95 -23.61 4.72
C THR A 82 10.91 -22.21 5.34
N CYS A 83 10.02 -21.98 6.33
CA CYS A 83 9.86 -20.67 6.99
C CYS A 83 11.18 -20.11 7.58
N LEU A 84 12.09 -20.97 8.03
CA LEU A 84 13.41 -20.57 8.54
C LEU A 84 14.37 -20.14 7.42
N GLU A 85 14.37 -20.86 6.29
CA GLU A 85 15.16 -20.49 5.09
C GLU A 85 14.66 -19.19 4.46
N GLN A 86 13.36 -18.92 4.55
CA GLN A 86 12.79 -17.66 4.07
C GLN A 86 13.29 -16.46 4.90
N ARG A 87 13.44 -16.61 6.24
CA ARG A 87 14.00 -15.56 7.10
C ARG A 87 15.47 -15.27 6.81
N SER A 88 16.30 -16.31 6.65
CA SER A 88 17.71 -16.14 6.33
C SER A 88 17.93 -15.53 4.94
N THR A 89 17.07 -15.86 3.98
CA THR A 89 17.10 -15.30 2.63
C THR A 89 16.73 -13.81 2.62
N VAL A 90 15.68 -13.41 3.36
CA VAL A 90 15.31 -11.99 3.53
C VAL A 90 16.44 -11.18 4.16
N GLU A 91 17.07 -11.71 5.20
CA GLU A 91 18.20 -11.05 5.89
C GLU A 91 19.42 -10.91 4.97
N HIS A 92 19.70 -11.93 4.16
CA HIS A 92 20.75 -11.89 3.15
C HIS A 92 20.51 -10.79 2.09
N TYR A 93 19.29 -10.67 1.56
CA TYR A 93 18.94 -9.58 0.63
C TYR A 93 19.02 -8.20 1.27
N ARG A 94 18.68 -8.07 2.56
CA ARG A 94 18.89 -6.84 3.33
C ARG A 94 20.39 -6.49 3.44
N HIS A 95 21.26 -7.46 3.70
CA HIS A 95 22.71 -7.25 3.72
C HIS A 95 23.27 -6.86 2.35
N LEU A 96 22.75 -7.45 1.27
CA LEU A 96 23.03 -7.03 -0.11
C LEU A 96 22.65 -5.56 -0.35
N GLY A 97 21.48 -5.13 0.14
CA GLY A 97 21.04 -3.74 0.06
C GLY A 97 22.00 -2.78 0.76
N LEU A 98 22.48 -3.15 1.96
CA LEU A 98 23.50 -2.37 2.68
C LEU A 98 24.83 -2.32 1.95
N LEU A 99 25.30 -3.44 1.40
CA LEU A 99 26.51 -3.50 0.60
C LEU A 99 26.44 -2.52 -0.57
N PHE A 100 25.38 -2.60 -1.38
CA PHE A 100 25.18 -1.69 -2.50
C PHE A 100 25.05 -0.23 -2.06
N LYS A 101 24.34 0.03 -0.96
CA LYS A 101 24.20 1.38 -0.42
C LYS A 101 25.56 2.00 -0.09
N ARG A 102 26.43 1.26 0.59
CA ARG A 102 27.74 1.73 1.06
C ARG A 102 28.77 1.82 -0.07
N CYS A 103 28.86 0.80 -0.93
CA CYS A 103 29.85 0.81 -2.01
C CYS A 103 29.54 1.82 -3.12
N THR A 104 28.29 2.30 -3.19
CA THR A 104 27.88 3.33 -4.15
C THR A 104 27.65 4.69 -3.51
N LEU A 105 28.01 4.88 -2.23
CA LEU A 105 27.69 6.09 -1.46
C LEU A 105 28.20 7.38 -2.13
N LEU A 106 29.34 7.32 -2.80
CA LEU A 106 29.97 8.48 -3.46
C LEU A 106 29.45 8.75 -4.88
N LEU A 107 28.60 7.87 -5.42
CA LEU A 107 28.09 8.01 -6.78
C LEU A 107 26.79 8.84 -6.79
N PRO A 108 26.51 9.61 -7.86
CA PRO A 108 25.21 10.22 -8.05
C PRO A 108 24.07 9.19 -8.09
N THR A 109 22.89 9.53 -7.58
CA THR A 109 21.72 8.63 -7.48
C THR A 109 21.45 7.81 -8.75
N LYS A 110 21.53 8.44 -9.93
CA LYS A 110 21.32 7.78 -11.23
C LYS A 110 22.36 6.70 -11.54
N GLU A 111 23.63 6.94 -11.22
CA GLU A 111 24.72 5.99 -11.43
C GLU A 111 24.65 4.83 -10.43
N ARG A 112 24.29 5.13 -9.18
CA ARG A 112 24.00 4.11 -8.15
C ARG A 112 22.96 3.13 -8.66
N LEU A 113 21.82 3.65 -9.13
CA LEU A 113 20.72 2.83 -9.63
C LEU A 113 21.13 2.03 -10.87
N LYS A 114 21.81 2.63 -11.85
CA LYS A 114 22.33 1.91 -13.02
C LYS A 114 23.24 0.74 -12.63
N PHE A 115 24.18 0.98 -11.72
CA PHE A 115 25.10 -0.05 -11.24
C PHE A 115 24.32 -1.22 -10.61
N ILE A 116 23.43 -0.92 -9.67
CA ILE A 116 22.66 -1.92 -8.92
C ILE A 116 21.75 -2.72 -9.85
N PHE A 117 20.99 -2.05 -10.72
CA PHE A 117 20.15 -2.73 -11.70
C PHE A 117 20.94 -3.58 -12.70
N SER A 118 22.15 -3.17 -13.08
CA SER A 118 23.00 -3.99 -13.95
C SER A 118 23.42 -5.32 -13.30
N LYS A 119 23.43 -5.39 -11.96
CA LYS A 119 23.72 -6.62 -11.21
C LYS A 119 22.47 -7.50 -11.11
N PHE A 120 21.31 -6.91 -10.80
CA PHE A 120 20.06 -7.67 -10.66
C PHE A 120 19.43 -8.10 -11.98
N SER A 121 19.61 -7.36 -13.08
CA SER A 121 19.01 -7.70 -14.36
C SER A 121 19.52 -9.04 -14.93
N LYS A 122 20.75 -9.42 -14.58
CA LYS A 122 21.43 -10.64 -15.04
C LYS A 122 21.05 -11.91 -14.27
N VAL A 123 20.17 -11.78 -13.27
CA VAL A 123 19.85 -12.80 -12.26
C VAL A 123 18.42 -13.33 -12.44
N ARG A 124 17.63 -12.68 -13.30
CA ARG A 124 16.19 -12.87 -13.41
C ARG A 124 15.79 -14.23 -13.99
N LYS A 125 15.44 -15.17 -13.12
CA LYS A 125 14.31 -16.08 -13.33
C LYS A 125 13.15 -15.62 -12.45
N ALA A 126 11.92 -15.80 -12.93
CA ALA A 126 10.74 -15.02 -12.55
C ALA A 126 10.20 -15.23 -11.11
N GLN A 127 10.76 -16.16 -10.34
CA GLN A 127 10.22 -16.59 -9.04
C GLN A 127 10.65 -15.68 -7.85
N ASP A 128 11.86 -15.10 -7.87
CA ASP A 128 12.47 -14.42 -6.69
C ASP A 128 12.18 -12.91 -6.60
N ARG A 129 11.10 -12.42 -7.22
CA ARG A 129 10.82 -10.97 -7.26
C ARG A 129 10.56 -10.38 -5.88
N ALA A 130 9.89 -11.11 -4.99
CA ALA A 130 9.53 -10.60 -3.67
C ALA A 130 10.75 -10.40 -2.74
N GLU A 131 11.72 -11.31 -2.77
CA GLU A 131 12.86 -11.29 -1.85
C GLU A 131 13.90 -10.21 -2.23
N CYS A 132 14.08 -9.96 -3.53
CA CYS A 132 14.89 -8.85 -4.03
C CYS A 132 14.32 -7.47 -3.62
N CYS A 133 13.03 -7.36 -3.29
CA CYS A 133 12.43 -6.10 -2.87
C CYS A 133 12.98 -5.63 -1.52
N HIS A 134 13.34 -6.55 -0.62
CA HIS A 134 13.99 -6.20 0.66
C HIS A 134 15.39 -5.61 0.51
N CYS A 135 16.08 -5.93 -0.59
CA CYS A 135 17.33 -5.26 -0.95
C CYS A 135 17.07 -3.81 -1.36
N PHE A 136 16.02 -3.57 -2.13
CA PHE A 136 15.59 -2.22 -2.53
C PHE A 136 15.16 -1.37 -1.33
N ASP A 137 14.39 -1.93 -0.40
CA ASP A 137 13.96 -1.24 0.83
C ASP A 137 15.15 -0.70 1.61
N THR A 138 16.15 -1.56 1.78
CA THR A 138 17.35 -1.25 2.57
C THR A 138 18.25 -0.25 1.86
N LEU A 139 18.30 -0.32 0.53
CA LEU A 139 19.10 0.57 -0.31
C LEU A 139 18.61 2.02 -0.19
N ILE A 140 17.30 2.24 -0.31
CA ILE A 140 16.70 3.57 -0.33
C ILE A 140 16.27 4.06 1.05
N ALA A 141 16.35 3.22 2.08
CA ALA A 141 16.07 3.63 3.46
C ALA A 141 16.87 4.89 3.84
N GLY A 142 16.18 5.93 4.30
CA GLY A 142 16.79 7.20 4.71
C GLY A 142 17.20 8.13 3.57
N TRP A 143 16.78 7.85 2.33
CA TRP A 143 16.86 8.82 1.23
C TRP A 143 15.77 9.88 1.39
N ASP A 144 16.03 11.09 0.91
CA ASP A 144 15.03 12.16 0.93
C ASP A 144 13.96 11.98 -0.17
N GLU A 145 12.90 12.80 -0.13
CA GLU A 145 11.80 12.72 -1.08
C GLU A 145 12.24 12.97 -2.55
N LEU A 146 13.24 13.83 -2.77
CA LEU A 146 13.76 14.14 -4.10
C LEU A 146 14.56 12.97 -4.68
N GLU A 147 15.33 12.28 -3.84
CA GLU A 147 16.03 11.05 -4.21
C GLU A 147 15.04 9.92 -4.50
N CYS A 148 14.01 9.75 -3.67
CA CYS A 148 12.91 8.81 -3.93
C CYS A 148 12.19 9.10 -5.25
N GLN A 149 11.98 10.38 -5.60
CA GLN A 149 11.44 10.77 -6.91
C GLN A 149 12.38 10.36 -8.06
N ARG A 150 13.69 10.53 -7.90
CA ARG A 150 14.67 10.09 -8.92
C ARG A 150 14.66 8.58 -9.11
N VAL A 151 14.48 7.83 -8.02
CA VAL A 151 14.30 6.37 -8.07
C VAL A 151 13.03 6.02 -8.85
N PHE A 152 11.90 6.67 -8.54
CA PHE A 152 10.65 6.46 -9.26
C PHE A 152 10.81 6.67 -10.77
N ASN A 153 11.38 7.81 -11.17
CA ASN A 153 11.58 8.13 -12.58
C ASN A 153 12.50 7.10 -13.27
N PHE A 154 13.59 6.70 -12.61
CA PHE A 154 14.50 5.68 -13.10
C PHE A 154 13.79 4.32 -13.30
N LEU A 155 12.94 3.91 -12.36
CA LEU A 155 12.16 2.67 -12.46
C LEU A 155 11.16 2.72 -13.61
N CYS A 156 10.48 3.86 -13.77
CA CYS A 156 9.56 4.10 -14.88
C CYS A 156 10.26 4.01 -16.24
N GLU A 157 11.43 4.64 -16.39
CA GLU A 157 12.24 4.58 -17.61
C GLU A 157 12.72 3.15 -17.90
N LEU A 158 13.25 2.45 -16.89
CA LEU A 158 13.82 1.12 -17.08
C LEU A 158 12.78 0.07 -17.45
N THR A 159 11.56 0.19 -16.92
CA THR A 159 10.52 -0.84 -17.07
C THR A 159 9.44 -0.47 -18.07
N ASN A 160 9.50 0.73 -18.65
CA ASN A 160 8.45 1.35 -19.44
C ASN A 160 7.10 1.33 -18.70
N LEU A 161 7.13 1.57 -17.38
CA LEU A 161 5.96 1.41 -16.51
C LEU A 161 4.79 2.29 -16.97
N MET A 162 5.08 3.55 -17.29
CA MET A 162 4.07 4.52 -17.71
C MET A 162 3.39 4.09 -19.00
N GLN A 163 4.14 3.61 -19.99
CA GLN A 163 3.59 3.12 -21.26
C GLN A 163 2.74 1.86 -21.07
N LYS A 164 3.18 0.93 -20.19
CA LYS A 164 2.41 -0.27 -19.85
C LYS A 164 1.11 0.06 -19.12
N ALA A 165 1.16 1.00 -18.17
CA ALA A 165 -0.02 1.49 -17.49
C ALA A 165 -0.98 2.18 -18.47
N GLU A 166 -0.48 3.05 -19.35
CA GLU A 166 -1.29 3.71 -20.37
C GLU A 166 -2.00 2.70 -21.30
N ALA A 167 -1.29 1.66 -21.73
CA ALA A 167 -1.83 0.62 -22.61
C ALA A 167 -2.98 -0.18 -21.98
N VAL A 168 -3.00 -0.29 -20.66
CA VAL A 168 -4.05 -0.95 -19.88
C VAL A 168 -5.18 0.03 -19.56
N LEU A 169 -4.86 1.25 -19.14
CA LEU A 169 -5.84 2.26 -18.74
C LEU A 169 -6.68 2.80 -19.90
N LYS A 170 -6.18 2.72 -21.14
CA LYS A 170 -6.93 3.07 -22.36
C LYS A 170 -7.92 1.98 -22.80
N THR A 171 -7.76 0.75 -22.32
CA THR A 171 -8.65 -0.35 -22.68
C THR A 171 -9.78 -0.51 -21.67
N LYS A 172 -10.85 -1.19 -22.11
CA LYS A 172 -11.94 -1.57 -21.21
C LYS A 172 -11.38 -2.48 -20.10
N PRO A 173 -11.81 -2.31 -18.83
CA PRO A 173 -11.43 -3.19 -17.73
C PRO A 173 -11.72 -4.66 -18.08
N GLY A 174 -10.75 -5.54 -17.81
CA GLY A 174 -10.85 -6.96 -18.13
C GLY A 174 -10.52 -7.31 -19.59
N ALA A 175 -10.30 -6.34 -20.47
CA ALA A 175 -9.91 -6.64 -21.86
C ALA A 175 -8.46 -7.16 -21.96
N LYS A 176 -7.61 -6.85 -20.98
CA LYS A 176 -6.18 -7.20 -20.97
C LYS A 176 -5.76 -7.76 -19.61
N GLU A 177 -6.48 -8.76 -19.12
CA GLU A 177 -6.33 -9.35 -17.77
C GLU A 177 -4.88 -9.68 -17.43
N TYR A 178 -4.12 -10.27 -18.37
CA TYR A 178 -2.72 -10.60 -18.15
C TYR A 178 -1.83 -9.37 -17.95
N GLN A 179 -2.06 -8.29 -18.72
CA GLN A 179 -1.28 -7.06 -18.61
C GLN A 179 -1.66 -6.28 -17.35
N GLU A 180 -2.94 -6.28 -16.98
CA GLU A 180 -3.44 -5.75 -15.70
C GLU A 180 -2.75 -6.45 -14.52
N MET A 181 -2.68 -7.79 -14.56
CA MET A 181 -2.01 -8.56 -13.51
C MET A 181 -0.50 -8.35 -13.48
N GLN A 182 0.17 -8.26 -14.63
CA GLN A 182 1.59 -7.91 -14.66
C GLN A 182 1.85 -6.53 -14.06
N LEU A 183 1.00 -5.55 -14.36
CA LEU A 183 1.08 -4.21 -13.82
C LEU A 183 0.86 -4.21 -12.30
N ARG A 184 -0.19 -4.90 -11.83
CA ARG A 184 -0.50 -5.08 -10.42
C ARG A 184 0.66 -5.71 -9.67
N LEU A 185 1.14 -6.86 -10.12
CA LEU A 185 2.23 -7.60 -9.46
C LEU A 185 3.51 -6.76 -9.41
N PHE A 186 3.86 -6.08 -10.49
CA PHE A 186 5.04 -5.21 -10.50
C PHE A 186 4.90 -4.06 -9.50
N CYS A 187 3.81 -3.28 -9.56
CA CYS A 187 3.64 -2.14 -8.68
C CYS A 187 3.50 -2.56 -7.21
N ARG A 188 2.71 -3.61 -6.95
CA ARG A 188 2.50 -4.13 -5.59
C ARG A 188 3.79 -4.66 -5.01
N GLN A 189 4.49 -5.56 -5.71
CA GLN A 189 5.70 -6.18 -5.15
C GLN A 189 6.90 -5.24 -5.11
N VAL A 190 7.08 -4.35 -6.09
CA VAL A 190 8.30 -3.52 -6.18
C VAL A 190 8.12 -2.15 -5.53
N LEU A 191 6.92 -1.57 -5.57
CA LEU A 191 6.70 -0.18 -5.17
C LEU A 191 5.79 0.00 -3.95
N LEU A 192 4.86 -0.92 -3.64
CA LEU A 192 3.81 -0.65 -2.63
C LEU A 192 3.89 -1.53 -1.38
N ASP A 193 4.03 -2.84 -1.55
CA ASP A 193 4.05 -3.84 -0.47
C ASP A 193 5.37 -3.95 0.32
N PRO A 194 6.55 -3.61 -0.24
CA PRO A 194 7.80 -3.67 0.53
C PRO A 194 7.83 -2.72 1.74
N TRP A 195 7.07 -1.63 1.68
CA TRP A 195 7.08 -0.57 2.68
C TRP A 195 6.23 -0.93 3.89
N ARG A 196 6.88 -1.23 5.02
CA ARG A 196 6.21 -1.44 6.32
C ARG A 196 5.63 -0.14 6.90
N ASN A 197 6.15 1.01 6.47
CA ASN A 197 5.71 2.33 6.91
C ASN A 197 4.63 2.88 5.97
N GLN A 198 3.49 3.27 6.56
CA GLN A 198 2.40 3.96 5.88
C GLN A 198 2.81 5.20 5.05
N PRO A 199 3.68 6.14 5.53
CA PRO A 199 4.05 7.32 4.75
C PRO A 199 4.83 6.98 3.47
N ASP A 200 5.68 5.96 3.49
CA ASP A 200 6.46 5.56 2.32
C ASP A 200 5.54 4.95 1.25
N CYS A 201 4.62 4.08 1.66
CA CYS A 201 3.60 3.51 0.76
C CYS A 201 2.71 4.60 0.13
N GLN A 202 2.30 5.61 0.92
CA GLN A 202 1.54 6.77 0.43
C GLN A 202 2.30 7.55 -0.64
N PHE A 203 3.60 7.82 -0.43
CA PHE A 203 4.43 8.50 -1.42
C PHE A 203 4.42 7.78 -2.76
N TRP A 204 4.74 6.48 -2.77
CA TRP A 204 4.81 5.69 -4.01
C TRP A 204 3.46 5.59 -4.72
N LEU A 205 2.37 5.43 -3.96
CA LEU A 205 1.03 5.37 -4.52
C LEU A 205 0.62 6.71 -5.15
N VAL A 206 0.94 7.84 -4.51
CA VAL A 206 0.71 9.18 -5.06
C VAL A 206 1.51 9.37 -6.35
N GLN A 207 2.79 8.95 -6.40
CA GLN A 207 3.60 9.06 -7.61
C GLN A 207 3.06 8.23 -8.78
N LEU A 208 2.49 7.06 -8.50
CA LEU A 208 1.84 6.23 -9.52
C LEU A 208 0.56 6.85 -10.07
N LEU A 209 -0.23 7.53 -9.23
CA LEU A 209 -1.55 8.07 -9.61
C LEU A 209 -1.46 9.48 -10.22
N LYS A 210 -0.61 10.36 -9.68
CA LYS A 210 -0.50 11.78 -10.06
C LYS A 210 -0.40 12.06 -11.57
N PRO A 211 0.27 11.23 -12.40
CA PRO A 211 0.36 11.48 -13.84
C PRO A 211 -0.96 11.30 -14.62
N TRP A 212 -1.98 10.69 -14.02
CA TRP A 212 -3.19 10.28 -14.71
C TRP A 212 -4.38 11.20 -14.41
N PRO A 213 -5.37 11.32 -15.30
CA PRO A 213 -6.64 11.97 -14.97
C PRO A 213 -7.41 11.15 -13.93
N ILE A 214 -8.32 11.80 -13.19
CA ILE A 214 -9.01 11.23 -12.02
C ILE A 214 -9.69 9.88 -12.28
N VAL A 215 -10.28 9.68 -13.45
CA VAL A 215 -10.95 8.43 -13.87
C VAL A 215 -9.93 7.31 -14.03
N SER A 216 -8.79 7.60 -14.65
CA SER A 216 -7.70 6.64 -14.82
C SER A 216 -6.98 6.36 -13.51
N GLN A 217 -6.93 7.32 -12.58
CA GLN A 217 -6.44 7.07 -11.22
C GLN A 217 -7.32 6.06 -10.49
N ALA A 218 -8.65 6.20 -10.56
CA ALA A 218 -9.58 5.23 -10.00
C ALA A 218 -9.41 3.84 -10.64
N HIS A 219 -9.32 3.76 -11.97
CA HIS A 219 -9.08 2.49 -12.67
C HIS A 219 -7.75 1.86 -12.24
N LEU A 220 -6.67 2.63 -12.16
CA LEU A 220 -5.37 2.12 -11.69
C LEU A 220 -5.44 1.64 -10.24
N LEU A 221 -6.12 2.36 -9.35
CA LEU A 221 -6.30 1.94 -7.97
C LEU A 221 -7.03 0.60 -7.86
N LEU A 222 -8.03 0.37 -8.71
CA LEU A 222 -8.74 -0.91 -8.80
C LEU A 222 -7.87 -2.03 -9.36
N ILE A 223 -7.03 -1.77 -10.36
CA ILE A 223 -6.04 -2.75 -10.83
C ILE A 223 -5.09 -3.13 -9.68
N LEU A 224 -4.62 -2.15 -8.91
CA LEU A 224 -3.64 -2.36 -7.84
C LEU A 224 -4.21 -3.10 -6.63
N TYR A 225 -5.42 -2.74 -6.19
CA TYR A 225 -5.97 -3.21 -4.91
C TYR A 225 -7.34 -3.89 -4.99
N GLY A 226 -7.95 -3.96 -6.18
CA GLY A 226 -9.25 -4.59 -6.40
C GLY A 226 -9.27 -6.08 -6.06
N PRO A 227 -10.47 -6.66 -5.97
CA PRO A 227 -10.66 -8.07 -5.61
C PRO A 227 -10.05 -8.99 -6.68
N LEU A 228 -9.50 -10.11 -6.22
CA LEU A 228 -8.96 -11.17 -7.07
C LEU A 228 -9.91 -12.36 -7.05
N LEU A 229 -10.08 -12.98 -8.22
CA LEU A 229 -10.70 -14.29 -8.37
C LEU A 229 -9.79 -15.39 -7.82
N PRO A 230 -10.32 -16.59 -7.50
CA PRO A 230 -9.51 -17.74 -7.07
C PRO A 230 -8.37 -18.08 -8.04
N GLU A 231 -8.56 -17.81 -9.33
CA GLU A 231 -7.59 -18.04 -10.41
C GLU A 231 -6.47 -16.97 -10.43
N GLY A 232 -6.60 -15.91 -9.64
CA GLY A 232 -5.60 -14.85 -9.49
C GLY A 232 -5.77 -13.66 -10.45
N PHE A 233 -6.88 -13.58 -11.21
CA PHE A 233 -7.22 -12.43 -12.06
C PHE A 233 -8.12 -11.43 -11.34
N LEU A 234 -8.28 -10.22 -11.89
CA LEU A 234 -9.16 -9.20 -11.32
C LEU A 234 -10.63 -9.56 -11.53
N GLY A 235 -11.40 -9.57 -10.45
CA GLY A 235 -12.83 -9.88 -10.46
C GLY A 235 -13.71 -8.71 -10.91
N TRP A 236 -13.49 -8.17 -12.11
CA TRP A 236 -14.24 -7.03 -12.63
C TRP A 236 -15.74 -7.28 -12.71
N GLN A 237 -16.13 -8.48 -13.15
CA GLN A 237 -17.53 -8.86 -13.28
C GLN A 237 -18.21 -9.03 -11.91
N ASN A 238 -17.51 -9.63 -10.94
CA ASN A 238 -18.02 -9.80 -9.58
C ASN A 238 -18.28 -8.47 -8.86
N LEU A 239 -17.58 -7.39 -9.22
CA LEU A 239 -17.87 -6.07 -8.66
C LEU A 239 -19.25 -5.53 -9.06
N VAL A 240 -19.77 -5.97 -10.21
CA VAL A 240 -21.02 -5.51 -10.83
C VAL A 240 -22.16 -6.48 -10.54
N GLU A 241 -21.94 -7.76 -10.78
CA GLU A 241 -23.00 -8.77 -10.84
C GLU A 241 -23.25 -9.47 -9.50
N THR A 242 -22.25 -9.55 -8.62
CA THR A 242 -22.35 -10.37 -7.40
C THR A 242 -22.01 -9.60 -6.13
N VAL A 243 -22.55 -10.09 -5.02
CA VAL A 243 -22.17 -9.62 -3.69
C VAL A 243 -20.81 -10.21 -3.32
N LEU A 244 -19.83 -9.35 -3.06
CA LEU A 244 -18.49 -9.80 -2.69
C LEU A 244 -18.38 -10.13 -1.19
N PRO A 245 -17.60 -11.16 -0.82
CA PRO A 245 -17.26 -11.43 0.57
C PRO A 245 -16.57 -10.24 1.24
N HIS A 246 -16.77 -10.13 2.56
CA HIS A 246 -16.25 -9.05 3.39
C HIS A 246 -14.76 -8.72 3.16
N SER A 247 -13.90 -9.74 3.09
CA SER A 247 -12.45 -9.62 2.95
C SER A 247 -11.98 -9.14 1.58
N SER A 248 -12.82 -9.26 0.54
CA SER A 248 -12.42 -9.05 -0.86
C SER A 248 -12.07 -7.59 -1.17
N LEU A 249 -12.70 -6.65 -0.45
CA LEU A 249 -12.51 -5.21 -0.62
C LEU A 249 -11.53 -4.60 0.38
N TRP A 250 -10.98 -5.40 1.30
CA TRP A 250 -10.11 -4.91 2.37
C TRP A 250 -8.84 -4.22 1.84
N ASN A 251 -8.20 -4.82 0.84
CA ASN A 251 -6.98 -4.27 0.23
C ASN A 251 -7.28 -2.93 -0.45
N LEU A 252 -8.43 -2.81 -1.12
CA LEU A 252 -8.87 -1.57 -1.76
C LEU A 252 -9.15 -0.48 -0.72
N ALA A 253 -9.89 -0.81 0.34
CA ALA A 253 -10.13 0.11 1.44
C ALA A 253 -8.82 0.58 2.09
N LYS A 254 -7.87 -0.32 2.32
CA LYS A 254 -6.55 0.02 2.86
C LYS A 254 -5.77 0.94 1.92
N GLY A 255 -5.77 0.67 0.62
CA GLY A 255 -5.12 1.53 -0.38
C GLY A 255 -5.72 2.94 -0.40
N ILE A 256 -7.05 3.02 -0.34
CA ILE A 256 -7.79 4.28 -0.23
C ILE A 256 -7.43 5.02 1.07
N LEU A 257 -7.48 4.34 2.22
CA LEU A 257 -7.10 4.92 3.51
C LEU A 257 -5.63 5.37 3.54
N THR A 258 -4.74 4.71 2.79
CA THR A 258 -3.34 5.13 2.67
C THR A 258 -3.23 6.47 1.93
N LEU A 259 -4.08 6.71 0.93
CA LEU A 259 -4.15 7.99 0.21
C LEU A 259 -4.74 9.11 1.07
N PHE A 260 -5.85 8.84 1.75
CA PHE A 260 -6.66 9.87 2.44
C PHE A 260 -6.46 9.94 3.97
N GLY A 261 -5.64 9.04 4.55
CA GLY A 261 -5.46 8.91 5.99
C GLY A 261 -4.75 10.08 6.67
N LYS A 262 -4.18 11.01 5.89
CA LYS A 262 -3.64 12.29 6.36
C LYS A 262 -4.17 13.42 5.46
N LEU A 263 -5.26 14.06 5.89
CA LEU A 263 -5.94 15.22 5.28
C LEU A 263 -5.04 16.48 5.07
N GLU A 264 -3.72 16.38 5.23
CA GLU A 264 -2.78 17.52 5.19
C GLU A 264 -1.76 17.46 4.05
N VAL A 265 -1.96 16.62 3.03
CA VAL A 265 -1.08 16.68 1.84
C VAL A 265 -1.53 17.83 0.93
N LYS A 266 -0.92 19.01 1.14
CA LYS A 266 -1.05 20.19 0.27
C LYS A 266 -0.88 19.79 -1.20
N GLY A 267 -1.92 19.99 -2.00
CA GLY A 267 -1.93 19.78 -3.45
C GLY A 267 -2.98 18.79 -3.95
N TRP A 268 -3.56 17.97 -3.08
CA TRP A 268 -4.72 17.12 -3.40
C TRP A 268 -6.00 17.86 -3.03
N THR A 269 -6.42 18.80 -3.86
CA THR A 269 -7.72 19.46 -3.70
C THR A 269 -8.82 18.54 -4.22
N THR A 270 -9.61 18.00 -3.28
CA THR A 270 -10.91 17.28 -3.36
C THR A 270 -10.91 15.79 -2.97
N ASP A 271 -10.87 15.58 -1.64
CA ASP A 271 -11.06 14.33 -0.86
C ASP A 271 -12.41 13.60 -1.05
N SER A 272 -13.06 13.75 -2.19
CA SER A 272 -14.36 13.13 -2.46
C SER A 272 -14.50 12.75 -3.93
N MET A 273 -13.81 13.44 -4.85
CA MET A 273 -13.99 13.22 -6.28
C MET A 273 -13.39 11.89 -6.75
N LEU A 274 -12.22 11.46 -6.26
CA LEU A 274 -11.60 10.22 -6.73
C LEU A 274 -12.41 8.98 -6.34
N LEU A 275 -12.88 8.90 -5.08
CA LEU A 275 -13.81 7.86 -4.66
C LEU A 275 -15.18 8.01 -5.31
N THR A 276 -15.72 9.23 -5.43
CA THR A 276 -17.02 9.42 -6.08
C THR A 276 -16.94 9.02 -7.55
N VAL A 277 -15.84 9.28 -8.25
CA VAL A 277 -15.56 8.82 -9.62
C VAL A 277 -15.36 7.30 -9.63
N ALA A 278 -14.56 6.73 -8.73
CA ALA A 278 -14.37 5.28 -8.63
C ALA A 278 -15.68 4.51 -8.34
N LEU A 279 -16.58 5.11 -7.56
CA LEU A 279 -17.86 4.53 -7.12
C LEU A 279 -19.05 4.90 -8.02
N SER A 280 -18.98 5.98 -8.80
CA SER A 280 -20.12 6.53 -9.58
C SER A 280 -19.86 6.63 -11.08
N CYS A 281 -18.67 6.31 -11.60
CA CYS A 281 -18.42 6.47 -13.03
C CYS A 281 -19.00 5.34 -13.87
N SER A 282 -20.15 5.64 -14.48
CA SER A 282 -20.55 5.11 -15.79
C SER A 282 -19.70 5.76 -16.90
N SER A 283 -18.41 5.45 -16.93
CA SER A 283 -17.50 5.84 -18.02
C SER A 283 -17.20 4.60 -18.85
N PRO A 284 -17.04 4.67 -20.19
CA PRO A 284 -16.66 3.51 -21.01
C PRO A 284 -15.31 2.85 -20.62
N VAL A 285 -14.54 3.51 -19.74
CA VAL A 285 -13.22 3.09 -19.22
C VAL A 285 -13.31 2.44 -17.82
N ILE A 286 -14.46 2.49 -17.15
CA ILE A 286 -14.72 1.85 -15.85
C ILE A 286 -15.86 0.83 -16.07
N PRO A 287 -15.92 -0.30 -15.35
CA PRO A 287 -17.02 -1.25 -15.54
C PRO A 287 -18.36 -0.59 -15.23
N GLN A 288 -19.45 -1.25 -15.61
CA GLN A 288 -20.83 -0.92 -15.23
C GLN A 288 -20.95 -0.50 -13.74
N PRO A 289 -22.02 0.25 -13.37
CA PRO A 289 -22.21 0.65 -11.97
C PRO A 289 -22.08 -0.57 -11.05
N TRP A 290 -21.25 -0.44 -10.02
CA TRP A 290 -21.00 -1.52 -9.09
C TRP A 290 -22.27 -1.94 -8.39
N HIS A 291 -22.30 -3.19 -7.95
CA HIS A 291 -23.33 -3.66 -7.05
C HIS A 291 -23.39 -2.73 -5.83
N VAL A 292 -24.55 -2.14 -5.54
CA VAL A 292 -24.71 -1.06 -4.55
C VAL A 292 -24.23 -1.49 -3.17
N GLU A 293 -24.39 -2.76 -2.86
CA GLU A 293 -23.93 -3.35 -1.62
C GLU A 293 -22.39 -3.44 -1.51
N ASN A 294 -21.68 -3.68 -2.63
CA ASN A 294 -20.21 -3.65 -2.67
C ASN A 294 -19.71 -2.21 -2.44
N VAL A 295 -20.43 -1.21 -2.96
CA VAL A 295 -20.15 0.20 -2.69
C VAL A 295 -20.34 0.51 -1.21
N ALA A 296 -21.47 0.12 -0.62
CA ALA A 296 -21.74 0.30 0.80
C ALA A 296 -20.68 -0.36 1.68
N ARG A 297 -20.27 -1.60 1.36
CA ARG A 297 -19.21 -2.32 2.07
C ARG A 297 -17.87 -1.62 1.97
N LEU A 298 -17.49 -1.12 0.80
CA LEU A 298 -16.26 -0.34 0.66
C LEU A 298 -16.30 0.94 1.51
N LEU A 299 -17.44 1.64 1.57
CA LEU A 299 -17.61 2.83 2.39
C LEU A 299 -17.47 2.53 3.88
N VAL A 300 -18.07 1.43 4.37
CA VAL A 300 -17.93 0.98 5.76
C VAL A 300 -16.46 0.67 6.09
N LEU A 301 -15.75 -0.04 5.20
CA LEU A 301 -14.33 -0.37 5.35
C LEU A 301 -13.41 0.87 5.36
N CYS A 302 -13.78 1.93 4.63
CA CYS A 302 -13.05 3.19 4.60
C CYS A 302 -13.29 4.07 5.84
N GLY A 303 -14.17 3.67 6.77
CA GLY A 303 -14.40 4.35 8.03
C GLY A 303 -15.29 5.61 7.95
N SER A 304 -15.59 6.18 9.12
CA SER A 304 -16.59 7.25 9.30
C SER A 304 -16.30 8.51 8.49
N SER A 305 -15.06 9.00 8.51
CA SER A 305 -14.71 10.31 7.92
C SER A 305 -14.94 10.32 6.42
N LEU A 306 -14.46 9.29 5.73
CA LEU A 306 -14.58 9.19 4.28
C LEU A 306 -16.00 8.86 3.84
N CYS A 307 -16.67 7.93 4.54
CA CYS A 307 -18.07 7.61 4.30
C CYS A 307 -18.97 8.86 4.43
N TYR A 308 -18.82 9.59 5.54
CA TYR A 308 -19.53 10.85 5.76
C TYR A 308 -19.23 11.87 4.66
N THR A 309 -17.96 12.10 4.31
CA THR A 309 -17.58 13.09 3.30
C THR A 309 -18.22 12.80 1.93
N ILE A 310 -18.28 11.53 1.53
CA ILE A 310 -18.90 11.12 0.25
C ILE A 310 -20.42 11.31 0.29
N LEU A 311 -21.08 10.83 1.35
CA LEU A 311 -22.54 10.96 1.47
C LEU A 311 -22.97 12.41 1.64
N ALA A 312 -22.24 13.20 2.43
CA ALA A 312 -22.46 14.62 2.61
C ALA A 312 -22.34 15.39 1.29
N ASN A 313 -21.29 15.12 0.50
CA ASN A 313 -21.12 15.75 -0.81
C ASN A 313 -22.26 15.39 -1.77
N LYS A 314 -22.71 14.12 -1.80
CA LYS A 314 -23.88 13.74 -2.61
C LYS A 314 -25.18 14.41 -2.12
N ALA A 315 -25.37 14.52 -0.81
CA ALA A 315 -26.55 15.14 -0.22
C ALA A 315 -26.62 16.65 -0.52
N VAL A 316 -25.50 17.37 -0.36
CA VAL A 316 -25.41 18.82 -0.69
C VAL A 316 -25.66 19.08 -2.18
N ASN A 317 -25.28 18.15 -3.05
CA ASN A 317 -25.58 18.21 -4.49
C ASN A 317 -27.01 17.77 -4.86
N GLY A 318 -27.92 17.63 -3.89
CA GLY A 318 -29.33 17.31 -4.13
C GLY A 318 -29.62 15.85 -4.48
N ARG A 319 -28.64 14.94 -4.41
CA ARG A 319 -28.80 13.51 -4.75
C ARG A 319 -29.30 12.68 -3.57
N LEU A 320 -30.38 13.14 -2.92
CA LEU A 320 -30.90 12.50 -1.70
C LEU A 320 -31.35 11.06 -1.94
N THR A 321 -31.95 10.75 -3.09
CA THR A 321 -32.40 9.39 -3.43
C THR A 321 -31.24 8.39 -3.48
N GLU A 322 -30.09 8.77 -4.06
CA GLU A 322 -28.87 7.94 -4.08
C GLU A 322 -28.31 7.76 -2.67
N VAL A 323 -28.28 8.84 -1.88
CA VAL A 323 -27.77 8.82 -0.50
C VAL A 323 -28.62 7.90 0.36
N SER A 324 -29.95 8.01 0.30
CA SER A 324 -30.88 7.14 1.03
C SER A 324 -30.72 5.68 0.63
N ARG A 325 -30.59 5.39 -0.68
CA ARG A 325 -30.33 4.02 -1.17
C ARG A 325 -29.03 3.48 -0.57
N LEU A 326 -27.94 4.26 -0.62
CA LEU A 326 -26.64 3.85 -0.05
C LEU A 326 -26.69 3.64 1.46
N ILE A 327 -27.39 4.50 2.21
CA ILE A 327 -27.52 4.36 3.67
C ILE A 327 -28.20 3.05 4.03
N ILE A 328 -29.23 2.63 3.30
CA ILE A 328 -29.93 1.36 3.56
C ILE A 328 -28.99 0.16 3.33
N TYR A 329 -28.22 0.15 2.24
CA TYR A 329 -27.22 -0.88 2.02
C TYR A 329 -26.07 -0.82 3.05
N ILE A 330 -25.73 0.36 3.57
CA ILE A 330 -24.77 0.49 4.69
C ILE A 330 -25.34 -0.16 5.96
N ILE A 331 -26.61 0.08 6.27
CA ILE A 331 -27.31 -0.53 7.43
C ILE A 331 -27.35 -2.06 7.28
N LEU A 332 -27.70 -2.55 6.10
CA LEU A 332 -27.67 -3.97 5.76
C LEU A 332 -26.27 -4.58 5.94
N VAL A 333 -25.24 -3.93 5.39
CA VAL A 333 -23.84 -4.39 5.54
C VAL A 333 -23.42 -4.36 7.00
N CYS A 334 -23.87 -3.39 7.80
CA CYS A 334 -23.51 -3.34 9.21
C CYS A 334 -24.04 -4.55 9.96
N GLU A 335 -25.29 -4.92 9.72
CA GLU A 335 -25.88 -6.10 10.36
C GLU A 335 -25.19 -7.39 9.88
N ARG A 336 -24.99 -7.53 8.56
CA ARG A 336 -24.43 -8.76 7.99
C ARG A 336 -22.96 -8.99 8.33
N ASP A 337 -22.14 -7.96 8.23
CA ASP A 337 -20.68 -8.06 8.41
C ASP A 337 -20.29 -7.81 9.89
N GLY A 338 -21.27 -7.59 10.79
CA GLY A 338 -21.06 -7.47 12.24
C GLY A 338 -20.52 -6.12 12.72
N TYR A 339 -20.76 -5.04 11.97
CA TYR A 339 -20.40 -3.68 12.39
C TYR A 339 -21.42 -3.10 13.36
N PRO A 340 -21.00 -2.23 14.30
CA PRO A 340 -21.90 -1.68 15.29
C PRO A 340 -22.96 -0.78 14.64
N MET A 341 -24.24 -1.13 14.77
CA MET A 341 -25.37 -0.34 14.24
C MET A 341 -25.36 1.12 14.72
N SER A 342 -24.87 1.38 15.93
CA SER A 342 -24.66 2.73 16.47
C SER A 342 -23.83 3.65 15.55
N TRP A 343 -22.92 3.07 14.75
CA TRP A 343 -22.13 3.79 13.76
C TRP A 343 -23.00 4.30 12.61
N ALA A 344 -23.86 3.44 12.04
CA ALA A 344 -24.77 3.81 10.96
C ALA A 344 -25.76 4.89 11.43
N VAL A 345 -26.30 4.77 12.64
CA VAL A 345 -27.20 5.77 13.20
C VAL A 345 -26.49 7.13 13.39
N LYS A 346 -25.25 7.13 13.91
CA LYS A 346 -24.44 8.36 14.02
C LYS A 346 -24.15 8.99 12.66
N LEU A 347 -23.89 8.18 11.63
CA LEU A 347 -23.69 8.66 10.26
C LEU A 347 -24.94 9.36 9.73
N VAL A 348 -26.13 8.76 9.88
CA VAL A 348 -27.41 9.37 9.48
C VAL A 348 -27.64 10.68 10.24
N GLN A 349 -27.37 10.72 11.55
CA GLN A 349 -27.47 11.95 12.34
C GLN A 349 -26.52 13.04 11.84
N GLN A 350 -25.29 12.70 11.49
CA GLN A 350 -24.32 13.66 10.93
C GLN A 350 -24.80 14.22 9.58
N ILE A 351 -25.41 13.39 8.73
CA ILE A 351 -25.99 13.84 7.45
C ILE A 351 -27.22 14.72 7.70
N CYS A 352 -28.12 14.35 8.63
CA CYS A 352 -29.27 15.17 9.03
C CYS A 352 -28.85 16.58 9.50
N ARG A 353 -27.67 16.72 10.11
CA ARG A 353 -27.13 18.01 10.58
C ARG A 353 -26.67 18.93 9.43
N LEU A 354 -26.50 18.42 8.21
CA LEU A 354 -26.19 19.24 7.03
C LEU A 354 -27.35 20.14 6.62
N PHE A 355 -28.59 19.69 6.89
CA PHE A 355 -29.79 20.44 6.57
C PHE A 355 -30.08 21.48 7.64
N SER A 356 -30.33 22.71 7.22
CA SER A 356 -30.49 23.83 8.14
C SER A 356 -31.92 23.94 8.66
N SER A 357 -32.90 23.61 7.81
CA SER A 357 -34.32 23.75 8.14
C SER A 357 -34.93 22.44 8.64
N ALA A 358 -35.89 22.54 9.57
CA ALA A 358 -36.70 21.40 10.02
C ALA A 358 -37.42 20.66 8.86
N PRO A 359 -38.03 21.35 7.86
CA PRO A 359 -38.66 20.65 6.74
C PRO A 359 -37.67 19.87 5.86
N GLU A 360 -36.45 20.37 5.64
CA GLU A 360 -35.41 19.61 4.91
C GLU A 360 -35.01 18.33 5.65
N LYS A 361 -34.83 18.42 6.98
CA LYS A 361 -34.53 17.24 7.81
C LYS A 361 -35.64 16.20 7.74
N LEU A 362 -36.89 16.64 7.84
CA LEU A 362 -38.06 15.77 7.74
C LEU A 362 -38.16 15.15 6.35
N SER A 363 -37.94 15.92 5.29
CA SER A 363 -37.91 15.44 3.90
C SER A 363 -36.84 14.37 3.70
N PHE A 364 -35.64 14.55 4.25
CA PHE A 364 -34.58 13.54 4.18
C PHE A 364 -34.95 12.25 4.92
N ILE A 365 -35.50 12.35 6.14
CA ILE A 365 -35.96 11.18 6.91
C ILE A 365 -37.06 10.45 6.14
N GLN A 366 -38.06 11.16 5.63
CA GLN A 366 -39.12 10.57 4.80
C GLN A 366 -38.57 9.88 3.56
N GLN A 367 -37.58 10.48 2.88
CA GLN A 367 -36.92 9.87 1.73
C GLN A 367 -36.17 8.58 2.10
N LEU A 368 -35.56 8.53 3.29
CA LEU A 368 -34.92 7.33 3.82
C LEU A 368 -35.94 6.22 4.08
N GLU A 369 -37.05 6.52 4.77
CA GLU A 369 -38.12 5.56 5.05
C GLU A 369 -38.80 5.04 3.79
N ASN A 370 -39.11 5.94 2.85
CA ASN A 370 -39.69 5.57 1.56
C ASN A 370 -38.76 4.63 0.80
N LYS A 371 -37.45 4.89 0.84
CA LYS A 371 -36.47 4.04 0.17
C LYS A 371 -36.28 2.70 0.89
N PHE A 372 -36.41 2.65 2.21
CA PHE A 372 -36.44 1.40 2.96
C PHE A 372 -37.60 0.51 2.47
N ALA A 373 -38.81 1.06 2.42
CA ALA A 373 -39.99 0.35 1.94
C ALA A 373 -39.84 -0.12 0.48
N GLU A 374 -39.24 0.71 -0.39
CA GLU A 374 -38.95 0.36 -1.78
C GLU A 374 -37.97 -0.81 -1.90
N ILE A 375 -36.83 -0.76 -1.21
CA ILE A 375 -35.81 -1.82 -1.28
C ILE A 375 -36.34 -3.12 -0.66
N THR A 376 -37.05 -3.06 0.48
CA THR A 376 -37.69 -4.25 1.06
C THR A 376 -38.68 -4.89 0.10
N ARG A 377 -39.43 -4.08 -0.66
CA ARG A 377 -40.32 -4.59 -1.71
C ARG A 377 -39.54 -5.22 -2.87
N GLU A 378 -38.47 -4.58 -3.36
CA GLU A 378 -37.59 -5.14 -4.40
C GLU A 378 -37.09 -6.55 -4.01
N PHE A 379 -36.60 -6.74 -2.78
CA PHE A 379 -36.14 -8.05 -2.29
C PHE A 379 -37.28 -9.06 -2.13
N PHE A 380 -38.45 -8.61 -1.64
CA PHE A 380 -39.61 -9.48 -1.50
C PHE A 380 -40.14 -9.97 -2.85
N GLU A 381 -40.22 -9.08 -3.85
CA GLU A 381 -40.62 -9.44 -5.22
C GLU A 381 -39.61 -10.39 -5.87
N SER A 382 -38.30 -10.15 -5.68
CA SER A 382 -37.24 -11.06 -6.14
C SER A 382 -37.34 -12.44 -5.49
N PHE A 383 -37.67 -12.50 -4.20
CA PHE A 383 -37.92 -13.77 -3.50
C PHE A 383 -39.13 -14.52 -4.09
N LEU A 384 -40.23 -13.81 -4.37
CA LEU A 384 -41.41 -14.41 -5.01
C LEU A 384 -41.15 -14.88 -6.45
N ALA A 385 -40.22 -14.24 -7.16
CA ALA A 385 -39.86 -14.57 -8.54
C ALA A 385 -39.02 -15.85 -8.69
N GLY A 386 -38.65 -16.52 -7.58
CA GLY A 386 -38.09 -17.88 -7.61
C GLY A 386 -36.63 -18.01 -7.15
N ASP A 387 -36.02 -16.93 -6.65
CA ASP A 387 -34.62 -16.93 -6.24
C ASP A 387 -34.47 -17.24 -4.74
N PHE A 388 -34.92 -18.43 -4.32
CA PHE A 388 -35.37 -18.69 -2.94
C PHE A 388 -34.26 -18.74 -1.86
N GLY A 389 -33.03 -19.13 -2.20
CA GLY A 389 -31.99 -19.40 -1.20
C GLY A 389 -31.33 -18.14 -0.63
N GLU A 390 -30.51 -17.49 -1.45
CA GLU A 390 -29.73 -16.31 -1.05
C GLU A 390 -30.61 -15.07 -0.83
N THR A 391 -31.70 -14.94 -1.60
CA THR A 391 -32.63 -13.81 -1.47
C THR A 391 -33.41 -13.85 -0.16
N PHE A 392 -33.81 -15.04 0.31
CA PHE A 392 -34.49 -15.18 1.60
C PHE A 392 -33.58 -14.79 2.77
N GLN A 393 -32.33 -15.27 2.76
CA GLN A 393 -31.36 -14.92 3.79
C GLN A 393 -31.07 -13.42 3.77
N THR A 394 -30.90 -12.82 2.59
CA THR A 394 -30.66 -11.38 2.45
C THR A 394 -31.87 -10.56 2.90
N LEU A 395 -33.09 -11.00 2.58
CA LEU A 395 -34.32 -10.36 3.05
C LEU A 395 -34.45 -10.45 4.58
N SER A 396 -34.14 -11.60 5.19
CA SER A 396 -34.13 -11.74 6.65
C SER A 396 -33.17 -10.75 7.29
N VAL A 397 -31.93 -10.68 6.79
CA VAL A 397 -30.92 -9.74 7.31
C VAL A 397 -31.36 -8.29 7.09
N LEU A 398 -32.02 -7.98 5.97
CA LEU A 398 -32.56 -6.64 5.73
C LEU A 398 -33.62 -6.27 6.78
N LEU A 399 -34.57 -7.17 7.06
CA LEU A 399 -35.61 -6.93 8.07
C LEU A 399 -35.02 -6.80 9.48
N ASP A 400 -34.06 -7.64 9.85
CA ASP A 400 -33.35 -7.56 11.14
C ASP A 400 -32.59 -6.23 11.25
N SER A 401 -31.85 -5.85 10.20
CA SER A 401 -31.11 -4.59 10.14
C SER A 401 -32.05 -3.38 10.26
N ASN A 402 -33.25 -3.47 9.69
CA ASN A 402 -34.27 -2.43 9.74
C ASN A 402 -34.79 -2.25 11.18
N VAL A 403 -35.16 -3.34 11.85
CA VAL A 403 -35.62 -3.30 13.25
C VAL A 403 -34.52 -2.77 14.17
N HIS A 404 -33.29 -3.26 14.02
CA HIS A 404 -32.17 -2.86 14.85
C HIS A 404 -31.80 -1.38 14.66
N PHE A 405 -31.72 -0.93 13.40
CA PHE A 405 -31.48 0.48 13.07
C PHE A 405 -32.53 1.40 13.68
N HIS A 406 -33.82 1.13 13.48
CA HIS A 406 -34.90 1.97 14.00
C HIS A 406 -34.95 1.98 15.52
N THR A 407 -34.74 0.82 16.14
CA THR A 407 -34.65 0.71 17.60
C THR A 407 -33.53 1.63 18.11
N MET A 408 -32.32 1.53 17.56
CA MET A 408 -31.20 2.38 17.97
C MET A 408 -31.42 3.87 17.64
N PHE A 409 -32.02 4.17 16.48
CA PHE A 409 -32.35 5.53 16.05
C PHE A 409 -33.28 6.18 17.07
N LEU A 410 -34.41 5.54 17.41
CA LEU A 410 -35.37 6.02 18.41
C LEU A 410 -34.73 6.21 19.80
N HIS A 411 -33.93 5.24 20.26
CA HIS A 411 -33.24 5.36 21.55
C HIS A 411 -32.29 6.57 21.62
N MET A 412 -31.74 7.01 20.49
CA MET A 412 -30.89 8.20 20.44
C MET A 412 -31.67 9.51 20.29
N PHE A 413 -32.97 9.50 19.94
CA PHE A 413 -33.82 10.69 20.02
C PHE A 413 -34.45 10.88 21.40
N LEU A 414 -34.62 9.79 22.15
CA LEU A 414 -35.22 9.78 23.49
C LEU A 414 -34.20 10.03 24.62
N LYS A 415 -32.90 10.09 24.30
CA LYS A 415 -31.82 10.58 25.17
C LYS A 415 -31.42 11.97 24.75
#